data_AF-A0A9P5Z9S7-F1
#
_entry.id   AF-A0A9P5Z9S7-F1
#
_cell.length_a   1.000
_cell.length_b   1.000
_cell.length_c   1.000
_cell.angle_alpha   90.00
_cell.angle_beta   90.00
_cell.angle_gamma   90.00
#
_symmetry.space_group_name_H-M   'P 1'
#
loop_
_entity.id
_entity.type
_entity.pdbx_description
1 polymer ?
#
loop_
_entity_poly.entity_id
_entity_poly.type
_entity_poly.pdbx_seq_one_letter_code
_entity_poly.pdbx_strand_id
1 'polypeptide(L)'
;MPIRLFSFEQRGSTLEVVLLERTAILTHLQSKLRKILDTKRLSLNPYKIATNNDKVIIRDLISANASYAILSHTWLRSDPGEVTYGDWISGRLNSNDPGYRKLTNFCKVSWTNHKVSFAWMDTVCINKDSSAELDESIRSMYNWYKHANVCIIYLAQTEELFDIPNDPWFTRGWTLQELLAPRVAKVYDKHWKQFINHTRNDKPMHSLNSGSRDIVAQIQNATTISPSELTDINSASLSRRMQLAANREVTRAEDMAYSLIGIFNISMTTAYGEGGERAFSRLLHEIL
;
A
#
# COMPACT_ATOMS: atom_id res chain seq x y z
N MET A 1 -1.52 -8.07 8.87
CA MET A 1 -1.99 -6.67 8.99
C MET A 1 -0.77 -5.81 9.32
N PRO A 2 -0.70 -4.56 8.83
CA PRO A 2 0.41 -3.66 9.16
C PRO A 2 0.59 -3.42 10.67
N ILE A 3 1.76 -2.90 11.04
CA ILE A 3 2.11 -2.58 12.45
C ILE A 3 1.27 -1.41 12.94
N ARG A 4 1.05 -0.41 12.10
CA ARG A 4 0.14 0.71 12.37
C ARG A 4 -0.78 0.98 11.19
N LEU A 5 -1.93 1.56 11.46
CA LEU A 5 -2.87 2.05 10.45
C LEU A 5 -3.49 3.36 10.91
N PHE A 6 -3.74 4.26 9.97
CA PHE A 6 -4.64 5.39 10.19
C PHE A 6 -6.08 4.89 10.24
N SER A 7 -6.84 5.36 11.22
CA SER A 7 -8.29 5.23 11.28
C SER A 7 -8.95 6.60 11.09
N PHE A 8 -10.19 6.57 10.64
CA PHE A 8 -10.97 7.77 10.36
C PHE A 8 -12.10 7.93 11.37
N GLU A 9 -12.15 9.07 12.04
CA GLU A 9 -13.26 9.48 12.90
C GLU A 9 -13.93 10.71 12.31
N GLN A 10 -15.22 10.59 11.98
CA GLN A 10 -15.99 11.73 11.51
C GLN A 10 -16.53 12.52 12.70
N ARG A 11 -16.08 13.77 12.87
CA ARG A 11 -16.60 14.70 13.88
C ARG A 11 -17.27 15.88 13.18
N GLY A 12 -18.58 15.76 12.96
CA GLY A 12 -19.33 16.75 12.16
C GLY A 12 -18.89 16.73 10.69
N SER A 13 -18.38 17.85 10.20
CA SER A 13 -17.88 18.01 8.82
C SER A 13 -16.39 17.70 8.66
N THR A 14 -15.65 17.46 9.74
CA THR A 14 -14.21 17.19 9.69
C THR A 14 -13.92 15.69 9.80
N LEU A 15 -12.90 15.25 9.05
CA LEU A 15 -12.35 13.91 9.11
C LEU A 15 -11.10 13.97 10.01
N GLU A 16 -11.20 13.43 11.22
CA GLU A 16 -10.07 13.28 12.12
C GLU A 16 -9.34 11.98 11.79
N VAL A 17 -8.01 12.06 11.70
CA VAL A 17 -7.13 10.94 11.36
C VAL A 17 -6.36 10.54 12.61
N VAL A 18 -6.53 9.29 13.05
CA VAL A 18 -5.88 8.76 14.26
C VAL A 18 -4.99 7.58 13.88
N LEU A 19 -3.72 7.62 14.28
CA LEU A 19 -2.80 6.50 14.08
C LEU A 19 -3.02 5.44 15.17
N LEU A 20 -3.34 4.22 14.76
CA LEU A 20 -3.56 3.08 15.66
C LEU A 20 -2.43 2.07 15.53
N GLU A 21 -1.94 1.60 16.68
CA GLU A 21 -1.06 0.44 16.79
C GLU A 21 -1.82 -0.87 16.51
N ARG A 22 -1.11 -1.90 16.02
CA ARG A 22 -1.68 -3.23 15.74
C ARG A 22 -2.51 -3.79 16.90
N THR A 23 -2.04 -3.59 18.13
CA THR A 23 -2.72 -4.01 19.36
C THR A 23 -4.04 -3.28 19.59
N ALA A 24 -4.13 -2.00 19.22
CA ALA A 24 -5.32 -1.17 19.36
C ALA A 24 -6.33 -1.36 18.20
N ILE A 25 -5.87 -1.80 17.02
CA ILE A 25 -6.77 -1.98 15.86
C ILE A 25 -7.81 -3.06 16.12
N LEU A 26 -7.44 -4.16 16.80
CA LEU A 26 -8.41 -5.19 17.19
C LEU A 26 -9.51 -4.61 18.09
N THR A 27 -9.14 -3.83 19.11
CA THR A 27 -10.10 -3.18 20.02
C THR A 27 -10.99 -2.19 19.27
N HIS A 28 -10.42 -1.41 18.36
CA HIS A 28 -11.17 -0.48 17.51
C HIS A 28 -12.19 -1.22 16.63
N LEU A 29 -11.78 -2.31 15.99
CA LEU A 29 -12.65 -3.18 15.20
C LEU A 29 -13.75 -3.81 16.04
N GLN A 30 -13.42 -4.37 17.21
CA GLN A 30 -14.40 -4.98 18.10
C GLN A 30 -15.49 -3.99 18.53
N SER A 31 -15.12 -2.76 18.85
CA SER A 31 -16.08 -1.70 19.19
C SER A 31 -17.04 -1.40 18.04
N LYS A 32 -16.52 -1.25 16.81
CA LYS A 32 -17.34 -1.05 15.61
C LYS A 32 -18.24 -2.26 15.32
N LEU A 33 -17.71 -3.47 15.42
CA LEU A 33 -18.44 -4.70 15.15
C LEU A 33 -19.59 -4.92 16.14
N ARG A 34 -19.39 -4.65 17.44
CA ARG A 34 -20.47 -4.72 18.44
C ARG A 34 -21.64 -3.80 18.07
N LYS A 35 -21.36 -2.54 17.74
CA LYS A 35 -22.38 -1.58 17.30
C LYS A 35 -23.16 -2.09 16.08
N ILE A 36 -22.48 -2.70 15.11
CA ILE A 36 -23.12 -3.29 13.93
C ILE A 36 -24.00 -4.50 14.30
N LEU A 37 -23.51 -5.40 15.14
CA LEU A 37 -24.26 -6.57 15.61
C LEU A 37 -25.53 -6.15 16.35
N ASP A 38 -25.42 -5.17 17.26
CA ASP A 38 -26.54 -4.60 18.01
C ASP A 38 -27.57 -3.97 17.05
N THR A 39 -27.11 -3.17 16.08
CA THR A 39 -27.97 -2.50 15.09
C THR A 39 -28.70 -3.51 14.20
N LYS A 40 -28.02 -4.59 13.79
CA LYS A 40 -28.60 -5.65 12.95
C LYS A 40 -29.40 -6.70 13.72
N ARG A 41 -29.54 -6.55 15.06
CA ARG A 41 -30.17 -7.54 15.96
C ARG A 41 -29.61 -8.96 15.77
N LEU A 42 -28.33 -9.08 15.42
CA LEU A 42 -27.66 -10.36 15.28
C LEU A 42 -27.23 -10.81 16.68
N SER A 43 -27.86 -11.86 17.21
CA SER A 43 -27.51 -12.48 18.50
C SER A 43 -26.24 -13.33 18.40
N LEU A 44 -25.15 -12.74 17.91
CA LEU A 44 -23.84 -13.37 17.86
C LEU A 44 -23.11 -13.08 19.16
N ASN A 45 -22.78 -14.13 19.92
CA ASN A 45 -21.86 -14.00 21.04
C ASN A 45 -20.41 -14.16 20.50
N PRO A 46 -19.61 -13.08 20.41
CA PRO A 46 -18.25 -13.16 19.88
C PRO A 46 -17.31 -14.04 20.72
N TYR A 47 -17.72 -14.42 21.95
CA TYR A 47 -16.98 -15.30 22.85
C TYR A 47 -17.50 -16.75 22.87
N LYS A 48 -18.62 -17.04 22.19
CA LYS A 48 -19.17 -18.39 21.99
C LYS A 48 -19.54 -18.56 20.52
N ILE A 49 -18.55 -18.84 19.68
CA ILE A 49 -18.76 -19.21 18.27
C ILE A 49 -19.39 -20.59 18.25
N ALA A 50 -20.72 -20.66 18.12
CA ALA A 50 -21.48 -21.89 18.29
C ALA A 50 -21.65 -22.67 16.97
N THR A 51 -21.62 -22.00 15.81
CA THR A 51 -21.89 -22.65 14.51
C THR A 51 -20.92 -22.23 13.40
N ASN A 52 -20.84 -23.02 12.32
CA ASN A 52 -20.10 -22.64 11.11
C ASN A 52 -20.68 -21.38 10.44
N ASN A 53 -21.98 -21.13 10.59
CA ASN A 53 -22.63 -19.94 10.05
C ASN A 53 -22.16 -18.66 10.77
N ASP A 54 -21.99 -18.72 12.09
CA ASP A 54 -21.47 -17.59 12.88
C ASP A 54 -20.03 -17.22 12.44
N LYS A 55 -19.20 -18.21 12.13
CA LYS A 55 -17.83 -17.99 11.62
C LYS A 55 -17.83 -17.25 10.29
N VAL A 56 -18.74 -17.60 9.37
CA VAL A 56 -18.86 -16.93 8.06
C VAL A 56 -19.29 -15.48 8.27
N ILE A 57 -20.33 -15.23 9.08
CA ILE A 57 -20.81 -13.87 9.37
C ILE A 57 -19.71 -13.02 10.01
N ILE A 58 -18.99 -13.55 11.02
CA ILE A 58 -17.88 -12.84 11.66
C ILE A 58 -16.77 -12.54 10.65
N ARG A 59 -16.40 -13.50 9.80
CA ARG A 59 -15.37 -13.30 8.78
C ARG A 59 -15.77 -12.21 7.79
N ASP A 60 -17.01 -12.21 7.33
CA ASP A 60 -17.50 -11.24 6.35
C ASP A 60 -17.63 -9.85 6.97
N LEU A 61 -18.06 -9.77 8.23
CA LEU A 61 -18.06 -8.52 9.00
C LEU A 61 -16.65 -7.97 9.20
N ILE A 62 -15.68 -8.81 9.60
CA ILE A 62 -14.28 -8.39 9.72
C ILE A 62 -13.76 -7.92 8.36
N SER A 63 -13.99 -8.69 7.30
CA SER A 63 -13.51 -8.35 5.95
C SER A 63 -14.08 -7.02 5.44
N ALA A 64 -15.34 -6.72 5.76
CA ALA A 64 -15.98 -5.45 5.40
C ALA A 64 -15.47 -4.25 6.21
N ASN A 65 -15.02 -4.47 7.46
CA ASN A 65 -14.69 -3.39 8.41
C ASN A 65 -13.19 -3.27 8.73
N ALA A 66 -12.37 -4.24 8.34
CA ALA A 66 -10.91 -4.22 8.48
C ALA A 66 -10.21 -3.77 7.19
N SER A 67 -10.96 -3.15 6.29
CA SER A 67 -10.47 -2.74 4.99
C SER A 67 -9.49 -1.57 5.09
N TYR A 68 -8.41 -1.60 4.32
CA TYR A 68 -7.45 -0.51 4.29
C TYR A 68 -6.97 -0.16 2.88
N ALA A 69 -6.76 1.13 2.66
CA ALA A 69 -6.00 1.63 1.52
C ALA A 69 -4.51 1.67 1.87
N ILE A 70 -3.67 1.43 0.88
CA ILE A 70 -2.21 1.55 1.01
C ILE A 70 -1.71 2.56 -0.01
N LEU A 71 -0.85 3.49 0.40
CA LEU A 71 -0.27 4.48 -0.49
C LEU A 71 0.99 3.90 -1.16
N SER A 72 1.09 4.07 -2.46
CA SER A 72 2.33 3.93 -3.22
C SER A 72 2.66 5.28 -3.83
N HIS A 73 3.85 5.80 -3.53
CA HIS A 73 4.21 7.18 -3.90
C HIS A 73 5.73 7.37 -3.99
N THR A 74 6.15 8.47 -4.62
CA THR A 74 7.52 8.97 -4.49
C THR A 74 7.62 9.91 -3.29
N TRP A 75 8.57 9.66 -2.38
CA TRP A 75 8.77 10.56 -1.24
C TRP A 75 9.16 11.96 -1.71
N LEU A 76 8.57 12.97 -1.08
CA LEU A 76 8.97 14.37 -1.24
C LEU A 76 10.39 14.57 -0.71
N ARG A 77 11.27 15.13 -1.56
CA ARG A 77 12.67 15.45 -1.21
C ARG A 77 12.88 16.92 -0.79
N SER A 78 11.79 17.68 -0.63
CA SER A 78 11.81 19.06 -0.16
C SER A 78 12.07 19.15 1.34
N ASP A 79 12.39 20.35 1.82
CA ASP A 79 12.35 20.70 3.24
C ASP A 79 11.27 21.79 3.46
N PRO A 80 10.18 21.51 4.22
CA PRO A 80 9.86 20.23 4.86
C PRO A 80 9.48 19.14 3.84
N GLY A 81 9.79 17.88 4.19
CA GLY A 81 9.59 16.69 3.36
C GLY A 81 8.27 15.96 3.64
N GLU A 82 8.31 14.63 3.60
CA GLU A 82 7.20 13.78 4.05
C GLU A 82 7.04 13.84 5.57
N VAL A 83 5.80 13.70 6.05
CA VAL A 83 5.54 13.48 7.47
C VAL A 83 6.09 12.11 7.86
N THR A 84 6.90 12.06 8.92
CA THR A 84 7.44 10.82 9.46
C THR A 84 6.67 10.34 10.70
N TYR A 85 6.92 9.10 11.13
CA TYR A 85 6.43 8.59 12.42
C TYR A 85 6.85 9.50 13.58
N GLY A 86 8.11 9.96 13.60
CA GLY A 86 8.61 10.86 14.64
C GLY A 86 7.89 12.20 14.68
N ASP A 87 7.57 12.79 13.52
CA ASP A 87 6.79 14.03 13.43
C ASP A 87 5.37 13.85 13.95
N TRP A 88 4.75 12.72 13.62
CA TRP A 88 3.41 12.37 14.09
C TRP A 88 3.37 12.25 15.62
N ILE A 89 4.28 11.48 16.22
CA ILE A 89 4.31 11.26 17.67
C ILE A 89 4.69 12.54 18.44
N SER A 90 5.57 13.37 17.88
CA SER A 90 5.94 14.66 18.48
C SER A 90 4.91 15.77 18.28
N GLY A 91 3.86 15.52 17.48
CA GLY A 91 2.85 16.53 17.14
C GLY A 91 3.40 17.68 16.27
N ARG A 92 4.58 17.50 15.66
CA ARG A 92 5.22 18.50 14.78
C ARG A 92 4.60 18.42 13.38
N LEU A 93 3.32 18.77 13.31
CA LEU A 93 2.51 18.69 12.10
C LEU A 93 2.07 20.10 11.71
N ASN A 94 2.45 20.55 10.52
CA ASN A 94 2.04 21.83 9.98
C ASN A 94 1.15 21.62 8.75
N SER A 95 -0.06 22.20 8.79
CA SER A 95 -1.03 22.08 7.71
C SER A 95 -0.57 22.65 6.37
N ASN A 96 0.40 23.56 6.40
CA ASN A 96 0.99 24.17 5.23
C ASN A 96 2.16 23.37 4.64
N ASP A 97 2.55 22.26 5.26
CA ASP A 97 3.64 21.43 4.75
C ASP A 97 3.15 20.53 3.61
N PRO A 98 3.91 20.42 2.50
CA PRO A 98 3.53 19.56 1.39
C PRO A 98 3.29 18.10 1.78
N GLY A 99 4.13 17.53 2.66
CA GLY A 99 3.97 16.17 3.17
C GLY A 99 2.68 15.97 3.96
N TYR A 100 2.31 16.95 4.80
CA TYR A 100 1.07 16.87 5.57
C TYR A 100 -0.17 17.00 4.68
N ARG A 101 -0.14 17.87 3.67
CA ARG A 101 -1.20 17.94 2.64
C ARG A 101 -1.32 16.62 1.86
N LYS A 102 -0.20 15.99 1.52
CA LYS A 102 -0.18 14.70 0.83
C LYS A 102 -0.84 13.61 1.69
N LEU A 103 -0.46 13.51 2.96
CA LEU A 103 -1.04 12.57 3.93
C LEU A 103 -2.55 12.79 4.11
N THR A 104 -2.97 14.04 4.32
CA THR A 104 -4.39 14.37 4.54
C THR A 104 -5.24 14.11 3.29
N ASN A 105 -4.74 14.44 2.10
CA ASN A 105 -5.42 14.10 0.84
C ASN A 105 -5.49 12.59 0.61
N PHE A 106 -4.42 11.84 0.89
CA PHE A 106 -4.45 10.37 0.85
C PHE A 106 -5.53 9.79 1.77
N CYS A 107 -5.58 10.25 3.02
CA CYS A 107 -6.59 9.84 4.00
C CYS A 107 -8.00 10.19 3.52
N LYS A 108 -8.18 11.40 2.99
CA LYS A 108 -9.46 11.87 2.43
C LYS A 108 -9.93 10.97 1.30
N VAL A 109 -9.11 10.73 0.26
CA VAL A 109 -9.55 9.89 -0.89
C VAL A 109 -9.75 8.43 -0.49
N SER A 110 -8.97 7.92 0.48
CA SER A 110 -9.18 6.59 1.06
C SER A 110 -10.57 6.47 1.68
N TRP A 111 -10.95 7.45 2.51
CA TRP A 111 -12.28 7.49 3.13
C TRP A 111 -13.40 7.77 2.14
N THR A 112 -13.27 8.79 1.29
CA THR A 112 -14.37 9.28 0.46
C THR A 112 -14.57 8.46 -0.80
N ASN A 113 -13.51 8.07 -1.50
CA ASN A 113 -13.61 7.44 -2.82
C ASN A 113 -13.59 5.92 -2.71
N HIS A 114 -12.82 5.37 -1.75
CA HIS A 114 -12.65 3.92 -1.58
C HIS A 114 -13.42 3.33 -0.41
N LYS A 115 -13.98 4.18 0.47
CA LYS A 115 -14.83 3.75 1.61
C LYS A 115 -14.13 2.71 2.49
N VAL A 116 -12.80 2.79 2.61
CA VAL A 116 -12.03 1.89 3.47
C VAL A 116 -12.05 2.38 4.92
N SER A 117 -11.89 1.44 5.85
CA SER A 117 -11.89 1.74 7.29
C SER A 117 -10.58 2.30 7.79
N PHE A 118 -9.48 2.01 7.07
CA PHE A 118 -8.14 2.40 7.45
C PHE A 118 -7.30 2.85 6.25
N ALA A 119 -6.18 3.50 6.53
CA ALA A 119 -5.14 3.83 5.55
C ALA A 119 -3.74 3.49 6.06
N TRP A 120 -2.81 3.22 5.16
CA TRP A 120 -1.41 2.96 5.46
C TRP A 120 -0.49 3.77 4.56
N MET A 121 0.51 4.41 5.16
CA MET A 121 1.57 5.17 4.49
C MET A 121 2.89 4.86 5.19
N ASP A 122 3.88 4.38 4.45
CA ASP A 122 5.12 3.84 4.99
C ASP A 122 5.92 4.86 5.83
N THR A 123 5.83 6.15 5.50
CA THR A 123 6.57 7.21 6.22
C THR A 123 6.10 7.42 7.65
N VAL A 124 4.81 7.16 7.94
CA VAL A 124 4.24 7.35 9.28
C VAL A 124 3.89 6.02 9.95
N CYS A 125 3.43 5.02 9.19
CA CYS A 125 3.01 3.75 9.76
C CYS A 125 4.18 2.82 10.11
N ILE A 126 5.41 3.16 9.71
CA ILE A 126 6.65 2.47 10.08
C ILE A 126 7.51 3.43 10.91
N ASN A 127 7.91 2.99 12.10
CA ASN A 127 8.98 3.61 12.85
C ASN A 127 10.33 3.17 12.26
N LYS A 128 10.87 3.99 11.37
CA LYS A 128 12.14 3.72 10.67
C LYS A 128 13.36 3.83 11.58
N ASP A 129 13.22 4.40 12.79
CA ASP A 129 14.29 4.47 13.80
C ASP A 129 14.40 3.17 14.62
N SER A 130 13.37 2.31 14.58
CA SER A 130 13.41 0.97 15.20
C SER A 130 13.87 -0.05 14.18
N SER A 131 15.10 -0.55 14.31
CA SER A 131 15.67 -1.56 13.39
C SER A 131 14.83 -2.84 13.32
N ALA A 132 14.30 -3.29 14.47
CA ALA A 132 13.42 -4.46 14.53
C ALA A 132 12.10 -4.23 13.78
N GLU A 133 11.53 -3.03 13.91
CA GLU A 133 10.27 -2.69 13.23
C GLU A 133 10.49 -2.49 11.73
N LEU A 134 11.60 -1.87 11.34
CA LEU A 134 11.99 -1.69 9.96
C LEU A 134 12.20 -3.04 9.26
N ASP A 135 12.90 -3.98 9.91
CA ASP A 135 13.09 -5.34 9.38
C ASP A 135 11.76 -6.08 9.21
N GLU A 136 10.88 -6.08 10.22
CA GLU A 136 9.54 -6.66 10.11
C GLU A 136 8.78 -6.05 8.94
N SER A 137 8.86 -4.72 8.80
CA SER A 137 8.15 -3.99 7.76
C SER A 137 8.62 -4.37 6.37
N ILE A 138 9.93 -4.38 6.13
CA ILE A 138 10.50 -4.75 4.83
C ILE A 138 10.10 -6.17 4.43
N ARG A 139 10.20 -7.13 5.35
CA ARG A 139 9.80 -8.53 5.08
C ARG A 139 8.29 -8.70 4.87
N SER A 140 7.49 -7.75 5.35
CA SER A 140 6.03 -7.82 5.31
C SER A 140 5.38 -6.95 4.22
N MET A 141 6.08 -5.95 3.69
CA MET A 141 5.53 -4.93 2.80
C MET A 141 4.79 -5.53 1.60
N TYR A 142 5.40 -6.48 0.89
CA TYR A 142 4.74 -7.14 -0.25
C TYR A 142 3.39 -7.74 0.15
N ASN A 143 3.33 -8.42 1.30
CA ASN A 143 2.09 -8.98 1.81
C ASN A 143 1.10 -7.89 2.24
N TRP A 144 1.56 -6.76 2.78
CA TRP A 144 0.69 -5.63 3.10
C TRP A 144 0.11 -4.97 1.85
N TYR A 145 0.88 -4.83 0.76
CA TYR A 145 0.35 -4.38 -0.53
C TYR A 145 -0.62 -5.39 -1.14
N LYS A 146 -0.28 -6.68 -1.10
CA LYS A 146 -1.12 -7.77 -1.61
C LYS A 146 -2.50 -7.87 -0.97
N HIS A 147 -2.58 -7.59 0.33
CA HIS A 147 -3.83 -7.70 1.11
C HIS A 147 -4.54 -6.38 1.34
N ALA A 148 -4.02 -5.25 0.83
CA ALA A 148 -4.73 -3.99 0.83
C ALA A 148 -6.01 -4.08 -0.03
N ASN A 149 -7.06 -3.38 0.37
CA ASN A 149 -8.30 -3.31 -0.41
C ASN A 149 -8.11 -2.50 -1.70
N VAL A 150 -7.23 -1.50 -1.65
CA VAL A 150 -6.81 -0.70 -2.78
C VAL A 150 -5.39 -0.18 -2.53
N CYS A 151 -4.53 -0.30 -3.53
CA CYS A 151 -3.30 0.46 -3.61
C CYS A 151 -3.59 1.77 -4.36
N ILE A 152 -3.40 2.89 -3.68
CA ILE A 152 -3.48 4.22 -4.30
C ILE A 152 -2.10 4.56 -4.81
N ILE A 153 -1.93 4.57 -6.13
CA ILE A 153 -0.68 4.97 -6.78
C ILE A 153 -0.79 6.47 -7.05
N TYR A 154 0.01 7.27 -6.34
CA TYR A 154 0.03 8.72 -6.49
C TYR A 154 1.22 9.16 -7.34
N LEU A 155 0.93 9.69 -8.52
CA LEU A 155 1.91 10.20 -9.48
C LEU A 155 2.08 11.71 -9.26
N ALA A 156 3.10 12.08 -8.50
CA ALA A 156 3.30 13.44 -8.03
C ALA A 156 3.69 14.43 -9.14
N GLN A 157 4.15 13.93 -10.30
CA GLN A 157 4.62 14.74 -11.42
C GLN A 157 3.78 14.57 -12.69
N THR A 158 2.65 13.86 -12.60
CA THR A 158 1.75 13.61 -13.73
C THR A 158 0.43 14.34 -13.52
N GLU A 159 -0.08 14.96 -14.59
CA GLU A 159 -1.42 15.54 -14.65
C GLU A 159 -2.28 14.83 -15.69
N GLU A 160 -1.70 14.50 -16.83
CA GLU A 160 -2.41 13.88 -17.95
C GLU A 160 -2.00 12.42 -18.18
N LEU A 161 -2.91 11.65 -18.77
CA LEU A 161 -2.74 10.21 -18.95
C LEU A 161 -1.49 9.84 -19.75
N PHE A 162 -1.16 10.62 -20.78
CA PHE A 162 0.01 10.38 -21.63
C PHE A 162 1.35 10.71 -20.96
N ASP A 163 1.34 11.41 -19.82
CA ASP A 163 2.54 11.76 -19.05
C ASP A 163 2.92 10.68 -18.02
N ILE A 164 2.04 9.69 -17.79
CA ILE A 164 2.27 8.58 -16.86
C ILE A 164 3.64 7.93 -17.05
N PRO A 165 4.10 7.60 -18.28
CA PRO A 165 5.38 6.94 -18.48
C PRO A 165 6.60 7.74 -18.02
N ASN A 166 6.44 9.06 -17.88
CA ASN A 166 7.51 9.97 -17.49
C ASN A 166 7.57 10.19 -15.96
N ASP A 167 6.60 9.69 -15.18
CA ASP A 167 6.64 9.87 -13.73
C ASP A 167 7.79 9.05 -13.11
N PRO A 168 8.62 9.67 -12.25
CA PRO A 168 9.72 8.97 -11.57
C PRO A 168 9.26 7.79 -10.71
N TRP A 169 7.97 7.66 -10.39
CA TRP A 169 7.43 6.51 -9.69
C TRP A 169 7.75 5.19 -10.41
N PHE A 170 7.74 5.14 -11.73
CA PHE A 170 7.96 3.89 -12.48
C PHE A 170 9.40 3.39 -12.47
N THR A 171 10.36 4.25 -12.17
CA THR A 171 11.78 3.89 -12.13
C THR A 171 12.27 3.55 -10.72
N ARG A 172 11.48 3.70 -9.66
CA ARG A 172 11.95 3.37 -8.29
C ARG A 172 11.95 1.85 -8.02
N GLY A 173 12.91 1.39 -7.22
CA GLY A 173 13.04 -0.02 -6.83
C GLY A 173 11.80 -0.57 -6.14
N TRP A 174 11.40 0.03 -5.02
CA TRP A 174 10.26 -0.42 -4.21
C TRP A 174 8.93 -0.39 -4.96
N THR A 175 8.72 0.57 -5.87
CA THR A 175 7.43 0.70 -6.57
C THR A 175 7.11 -0.48 -7.47
N LEU A 176 8.09 -1.31 -7.85
CA LEU A 176 7.83 -2.55 -8.60
C LEU A 176 6.91 -3.49 -7.81
N GLN A 177 7.24 -3.77 -6.55
CA GLN A 177 6.38 -4.63 -5.73
C GLN A 177 5.07 -3.94 -5.37
N GLU A 178 5.09 -2.61 -5.20
CA GLU A 178 3.89 -1.83 -4.92
C GLU A 178 2.92 -1.79 -6.11
N LEU A 179 3.41 -1.96 -7.34
CA LEU A 179 2.62 -2.16 -8.55
C LEU A 179 2.09 -3.59 -8.67
N LEU A 180 2.97 -4.58 -8.45
CA LEU A 180 2.69 -5.98 -8.75
C LEU A 180 1.88 -6.69 -7.67
N ALA A 181 2.18 -6.43 -6.39
CA ALA A 181 1.56 -7.15 -5.28
C ALA A 181 0.06 -6.89 -5.11
N PRO A 182 -0.46 -5.64 -5.21
CA PRO A 182 -1.88 -5.38 -5.01
C PRO A 182 -2.75 -6.01 -6.09
N ARG A 183 -3.90 -6.55 -5.65
CA ARG A 183 -4.96 -7.01 -6.55
C ARG A 183 -5.71 -5.85 -7.19
N VAL A 184 -5.93 -4.78 -6.43
CA VAL A 184 -6.63 -3.57 -6.85
C VAL A 184 -5.69 -2.39 -6.73
N ALA A 185 -5.52 -1.65 -7.82
CA ALA A 185 -4.82 -0.37 -7.80
C ALA A 185 -5.67 0.72 -8.45
N LYS A 186 -5.51 1.94 -7.96
CA LYS A 186 -6.11 3.14 -8.51
C LYS A 186 -5.04 4.21 -8.67
N VAL A 187 -4.92 4.74 -9.89
CA VAL A 187 -3.89 5.72 -10.23
C VAL A 187 -4.46 7.13 -10.11
N TYR A 188 -3.74 7.97 -9.39
CA TYR A 188 -4.08 9.34 -9.08
C TYR A 188 -3.00 10.28 -9.61
N ASP A 189 -3.44 11.42 -10.15
CA ASP A 189 -2.57 12.51 -10.60
C ASP A 189 -2.04 13.34 -9.42
N LYS A 190 -1.21 14.34 -9.72
CA LYS A 190 -0.63 15.27 -8.73
C LYS A 190 -1.69 16.05 -7.94
N HIS A 191 -2.91 16.17 -8.44
CA HIS A 191 -4.04 16.89 -7.84
C HIS A 191 -5.02 15.97 -7.08
N TRP A 192 -4.67 14.70 -6.86
CA TRP A 192 -5.53 13.71 -6.21
C TRP A 192 -6.84 13.44 -6.98
N LYS A 193 -6.80 13.56 -8.31
CA LYS A 193 -7.86 13.14 -9.21
C LYS A 193 -7.49 11.79 -9.83
N GLN A 194 -8.48 10.90 -9.95
CA GLN A 194 -8.31 9.63 -10.64
C GLN A 194 -8.22 9.88 -12.15
N PHE A 195 -7.25 9.26 -12.83
CA PHE A 195 -7.17 9.29 -14.30
C PHE A 195 -8.41 8.69 -14.95
N ILE A 196 -8.94 7.62 -14.36
CA ILE A 196 -10.22 7.04 -14.76
C ILE A 196 -11.21 7.13 -13.59
N ASN A 197 -12.19 8.02 -13.75
CA ASN A 197 -13.24 8.31 -12.77
C ASN A 197 -14.34 7.22 -12.75
N HIS A 198 -13.97 6.02 -12.33
CA HIS A 198 -14.90 4.93 -12.06
C HIS A 198 -14.42 4.05 -10.91
N THR A 199 -15.34 3.28 -10.32
CA THR A 199 -15.07 2.36 -9.21
C THR A 199 -14.24 1.13 -9.59
N ARG A 200 -14.00 0.88 -10.89
CA ARG A 200 -13.24 -0.30 -11.35
C ARG A 200 -11.74 -0.13 -11.13
N ASN A 201 -11.09 -1.29 -11.09
CA ASN A 201 -9.65 -1.46 -10.96
C ASN A 201 -8.91 -0.89 -12.18
N ASP A 202 -7.80 -0.21 -11.95
CA ASP A 202 -6.92 0.28 -13.03
C ASP A 202 -5.90 -0.79 -13.45
N LYS A 203 -5.72 -1.85 -12.66
CA LYS A 203 -5.05 -3.08 -13.11
C LYS A 203 -5.98 -3.91 -14.00
N PRO A 204 -5.44 -4.66 -14.97
CA PRO A 204 -6.24 -5.52 -15.83
C PRO A 204 -7.04 -6.52 -14.98
N MET A 205 -8.31 -6.68 -15.31
CA MET A 205 -9.14 -7.79 -14.83
C MET A 205 -9.35 -8.78 -15.98
N HIS A 206 -9.62 -10.05 -15.67
CA HIS A 206 -9.90 -11.09 -16.68
C HIS A 206 -11.05 -10.76 -17.67
N SER A 207 -11.81 -9.68 -17.45
CA SER A 207 -12.79 -9.14 -18.39
C SER A 207 -12.31 -7.80 -18.95
N LEU A 208 -11.91 -7.82 -20.22
CA LEU A 208 -11.46 -6.68 -21.02
C LEU A 208 -12.57 -5.62 -21.11
N ASN A 209 -12.39 -4.48 -20.44
CA ASN A 209 -13.23 -3.30 -20.65
C ASN A 209 -12.37 -2.11 -21.06
N SER A 210 -12.90 -1.26 -21.95
CA SER A 210 -12.21 -0.17 -22.64
C SER A 210 -11.51 0.85 -21.75
N GLY A 211 -12.09 1.26 -20.62
CA GLY A 211 -11.51 2.32 -19.77
C GLY A 211 -10.13 1.98 -19.20
N SER A 212 -9.95 0.79 -18.63
CA SER A 212 -8.66 0.39 -18.05
C SER A 212 -7.57 0.15 -19.10
N ARG A 213 -7.91 0.02 -20.40
CA ARG A 213 -6.91 -0.23 -21.45
C ARG A 213 -5.90 0.91 -21.57
N ASP A 214 -6.34 2.15 -21.39
CA ASP A 214 -5.46 3.29 -21.60
C ASP A 214 -4.42 3.41 -20.48
N ILE A 215 -4.80 3.32 -19.20
CA ILE A 215 -3.84 3.27 -18.09
C ILE A 215 -2.91 2.06 -18.22
N VAL A 216 -3.44 0.87 -18.52
CA VAL A 216 -2.62 -0.34 -18.65
C VAL A 216 -1.60 -0.20 -19.79
N ALA A 217 -1.98 0.42 -20.90
CA ALA A 217 -1.05 0.71 -21.99
C ALA A 217 0.05 1.69 -21.55
N GLN A 218 -0.29 2.72 -20.78
CA GLN A 218 0.72 3.66 -20.23
C GLN A 218 1.65 2.99 -19.23
N ILE A 219 1.14 2.13 -18.34
CA ILE A 219 1.97 1.34 -17.43
C ILE A 219 2.89 0.41 -18.22
N GLN A 220 2.38 -0.26 -19.25
CA GLN A 220 3.18 -1.12 -20.11
C GLN A 220 4.27 -0.34 -20.85
N ASN A 221 3.96 0.86 -21.36
CA ASN A 221 4.93 1.76 -21.97
C ASN A 221 6.04 2.17 -20.96
N ALA A 222 5.65 2.48 -19.73
CA ALA A 222 6.55 2.90 -18.67
C ALA A 222 7.48 1.79 -18.15
N THR A 223 7.03 0.53 -18.20
CA THR A 223 7.67 -0.57 -17.44
C THR A 223 8.01 -1.82 -18.25
N THR A 224 7.49 -1.95 -19.47
CA THR A 224 7.45 -3.19 -20.27
C THR A 224 6.63 -4.33 -19.65
N ILE A 225 5.98 -4.13 -18.50
CA ILE A 225 5.18 -5.15 -17.82
C ILE A 225 3.91 -5.39 -18.63
N SER A 226 3.67 -6.63 -19.03
CA SER A 226 2.48 -7.00 -19.78
C SER A 226 1.22 -7.04 -18.89
N PRO A 227 0.02 -6.97 -19.46
CA PRO A 227 -1.22 -7.09 -18.69
C PRO A 227 -1.33 -8.41 -17.89
N SER A 228 -0.79 -9.52 -18.41
CA SER A 228 -0.78 -10.79 -17.68
C SER A 228 0.19 -10.75 -16.49
N GLU A 229 1.37 -10.15 -16.67
CA GLU A 229 2.35 -9.97 -15.58
C GLU A 229 1.84 -9.02 -14.48
N LEU A 230 1.06 -8.00 -14.83
CA LEU A 230 0.38 -7.15 -13.85
C LEU A 230 -0.66 -7.92 -13.04
N THR A 231 -1.31 -8.94 -13.64
CA THR A 231 -2.33 -9.76 -12.97
C THR A 231 -1.69 -10.81 -12.08
N ASP A 232 -0.70 -11.52 -12.60
CA ASP A 232 0.03 -12.56 -11.88
C ASP A 232 1.50 -12.61 -12.30
N ILE A 233 2.35 -11.94 -11.52
CA ILE A 233 3.81 -11.98 -11.70
C ILE A 233 4.38 -13.40 -11.49
N ASN A 234 3.68 -14.29 -10.78
CA ASN A 234 4.22 -15.61 -10.51
C ASN A 234 4.32 -16.49 -11.76
N SER A 235 3.51 -16.19 -12.78
CA SER A 235 3.59 -16.81 -14.10
C SER A 235 4.85 -16.43 -14.88
N ALA A 236 5.51 -15.32 -14.53
CA ALA A 236 6.76 -14.90 -15.16
C ALA A 236 7.96 -15.68 -14.60
N SER A 237 8.92 -15.99 -15.48
CA SER A 237 10.18 -16.64 -15.10
C SER A 237 10.99 -15.79 -14.11
N LEU A 238 11.86 -16.42 -13.33
CA LEU A 238 12.77 -15.71 -12.42
C LEU A 238 13.62 -14.66 -13.15
N SER A 239 14.13 -15.01 -14.34
CA SER A 239 14.88 -14.09 -15.20
C SER A 239 14.05 -12.89 -15.63
N ARG A 240 12.76 -13.07 -15.95
CA ARG A 240 11.87 -11.97 -16.32
C ARG A 240 11.58 -11.07 -15.13
N ARG A 241 11.36 -11.61 -13.93
CA ARG A 241 11.22 -10.81 -12.71
C ARG A 241 12.47 -9.97 -12.43
N MET A 242 13.66 -10.53 -12.66
CA MET A 242 14.92 -9.80 -12.54
C MET A 242 15.05 -8.68 -13.59
N GLN A 243 14.65 -8.94 -14.84
CA GLN A 243 14.64 -7.92 -15.90
C GLN A 243 13.75 -6.72 -15.54
N LEU A 244 12.58 -6.97 -14.95
CA LEU A 244 11.67 -5.91 -14.51
C LEU A 244 12.25 -5.01 -13.40
N ALA A 245 13.24 -5.52 -12.66
CA ALA A 245 13.95 -4.79 -11.61
C ALA A 245 15.22 -4.08 -12.11
N ALA A 246 15.80 -4.51 -13.23
CA ALA A 246 17.17 -4.17 -13.63
C ALA A 246 17.43 -2.66 -13.81
N ASN A 247 16.46 -1.91 -14.33
CA ASN A 247 16.61 -0.48 -14.62
C ASN A 247 15.99 0.42 -13.53
N ARG A 248 15.76 -0.13 -12.34
CA ARG A 248 15.16 0.62 -11.25
C ARG A 248 16.21 1.22 -10.32
N GLU A 249 15.94 2.43 -9.87
CA GLU A 249 16.78 3.23 -9.00
C GLU A 249 16.39 3.06 -7.54
N VAL A 250 17.41 2.98 -6.68
CA VAL A 250 17.27 2.87 -5.23
C VAL A 250 18.06 3.96 -4.54
N THR A 251 17.57 4.39 -3.37
CA THR A 251 18.27 5.41 -2.55
C THR A 251 19.33 4.78 -1.66
N ARG A 252 19.01 3.64 -1.04
CA ARG A 252 20.00 2.81 -0.32
C ARG A 252 20.40 1.66 -1.24
N ALA A 253 21.70 1.41 -1.36
CA ALA A 253 22.21 0.41 -2.30
C ALA A 253 21.60 -0.99 -2.02
N GLU A 254 21.41 -1.34 -0.75
CA GLU A 254 20.84 -2.63 -0.33
C GLU A 254 19.39 -2.83 -0.77
N ASP A 255 18.64 -1.75 -1.02
CA ASP A 255 17.26 -1.85 -1.49
C ASP A 255 17.18 -2.44 -2.90
N MET A 256 18.28 -2.51 -3.66
CA MET A 256 18.32 -3.25 -4.92
C MET A 256 18.01 -4.74 -4.73
N ALA A 257 18.28 -5.26 -3.53
CA ALA A 257 17.93 -6.61 -3.11
C ALA A 257 16.63 -6.64 -2.31
N TYR A 258 16.52 -5.80 -1.28
CA TYR A 258 15.40 -5.89 -0.33
C TYR A 258 14.05 -5.56 -0.96
N SER A 259 14.01 -4.69 -1.98
CA SER A 259 12.78 -4.39 -2.71
C SER A 259 12.25 -5.57 -3.55
N LEU A 260 13.04 -6.64 -3.71
CA LEU A 260 12.69 -7.81 -4.52
C LEU A 260 12.24 -9.04 -3.70
N ILE A 261 12.41 -9.01 -2.37
CA ILE A 261 12.09 -10.12 -1.46
C ILE A 261 10.69 -10.70 -1.73
N GLY A 262 9.69 -9.83 -1.82
CA GLY A 262 8.31 -10.24 -2.04
C GLY A 262 8.00 -10.69 -3.46
N ILE A 263 8.70 -10.17 -4.47
CA ILE A 263 8.52 -10.56 -5.88
C ILE A 263 9.05 -11.98 -6.12
N PHE A 264 10.14 -12.34 -5.44
CA PHE A 264 10.70 -13.69 -5.47
C PHE A 264 10.11 -14.61 -4.39
N ASN A 265 9.28 -14.09 -3.49
CA ASN A 265 8.66 -14.85 -2.41
C ASN A 265 9.68 -15.61 -1.55
N ILE A 266 10.78 -14.94 -1.20
CA ILE A 266 11.86 -15.47 -0.34
C ILE A 266 11.78 -14.85 1.06
N SER A 267 12.60 -15.34 1.98
CA SER A 267 12.77 -14.73 3.30
C SER A 267 14.24 -14.40 3.54
N MET A 268 14.54 -13.12 3.76
CA MET A 268 15.87 -12.68 4.16
C MET A 268 15.78 -11.54 5.15
N THR A 269 16.73 -11.46 6.07
CA THR A 269 16.85 -10.34 7.02
C THR A 269 17.53 -9.14 6.38
N THR A 270 17.09 -7.96 6.78
CA THR A 270 17.69 -6.69 6.37
C THR A 270 18.93 -6.40 7.21
N ALA A 271 19.98 -5.92 6.56
CA ALA A 271 21.27 -5.61 7.16
C ALA A 271 21.86 -4.36 6.50
N TYR A 272 21.18 -3.23 6.67
CA TYR A 272 21.64 -1.96 6.13
C TYR A 272 23.04 -1.59 6.64
N GLY A 273 23.93 -1.20 5.71
CA GLY A 273 25.36 -1.05 5.93
C GLY A 273 26.19 -2.22 5.38
N GLU A 274 25.55 -3.32 4.93
CA GLU A 274 26.27 -4.44 4.29
C GLU A 274 26.72 -4.15 2.85
N GLY A 275 26.18 -3.09 2.24
CA GLY A 275 26.46 -2.72 0.85
C GLY A 275 25.59 -3.47 -0.17
N GLY A 276 25.30 -2.81 -1.29
CA GLY A 276 24.38 -3.32 -2.31
C GLY A 276 24.78 -4.66 -2.91
N GLU A 277 26.06 -4.83 -3.26
CA GLU A 277 26.57 -6.08 -3.86
C GLU A 277 26.40 -7.28 -2.93
N ARG A 278 26.67 -7.11 -1.64
CA ARG A 278 26.51 -8.18 -0.64
C ARG A 278 25.04 -8.51 -0.41
N ALA A 279 24.18 -7.49 -0.28
CA ALA A 279 22.74 -7.69 -0.17
C ALA A 279 22.18 -8.44 -1.39
N PHE A 280 22.62 -8.08 -2.59
CA PHE A 280 22.22 -8.72 -3.84
C PHE A 280 22.78 -10.14 -3.98
N SER A 281 24.01 -10.39 -3.54
CA SER A 281 24.56 -11.75 -3.46
C SER A 281 23.68 -12.65 -2.59
N ARG A 282 23.27 -12.18 -1.39
CA ARG A 282 22.36 -12.92 -0.51
C ARG A 282 21.01 -13.18 -1.18
N LEU A 283 20.46 -12.20 -1.89
CA LEU A 283 19.23 -12.38 -2.68
C LEU A 283 19.37 -13.55 -3.66
N LEU A 284 20.47 -13.61 -4.42
CA LEU A 284 20.69 -14.69 -5.39
C LEU A 284 20.81 -16.07 -4.73
N HIS A 285 21.45 -16.16 -3.55
CA HIS A 285 21.53 -17.42 -2.79
C HIS A 285 20.16 -17.91 -2.31
N GLU A 286 19.21 -17.02 -2.03
CA GLU A 286 17.85 -17.40 -1.63
C GLU A 286 16.96 -17.78 -2.82
N ILE A 287 17.31 -17.33 -4.04
CA ILE A 287 16.53 -17.60 -5.26
C ILE A 287 16.92 -18.93 -5.92
N LEU A 288 18.20 -19.31 -5.84
CA LEU A 288 18.80 -20.47 -6.52
C LEU A 288 18.81 -21.72 -5.64
#